data_AF-A0A3B9P3K3-F1
#
_entry.id   AF-A0A3B9P3K3-F1
#
_cell.length_a   1.000
_cell.length_b   1.000
_cell.length_c   1.000
_cell.angle_alpha   90.00
_cell.angle_beta   90.00
_cell.angle_gamma   90.00
#
_symmetry.space_group_name_H-M   'P 1'
#
loop_
_entity.id
_entity.type
_entity.pdbx_description
1 polymer ?
#
loop_
_entity_poly.entity_id
_entity_poly.type
_entity_poly.pdbx_seq_one_letter_code
_entity_poly.pdbx_strand_id
1 'polypeptide(L)' 'MAKQSAIEQDGTVTEALSNAMFRVELENGHVVTAHISGKMRMHYIKLLPGDKVKLEMSPYD' A
#
# COMPACT_ATOMS: atom_id res chain seq x y z
N MET A 1 22.92 -0.79 11.82
CA MET A 1 22.44 0.34 10.98
C MET A 1 20.94 0.42 11.20
N ALA A 2 20.48 1.50 11.84
CA ALA A 2 19.12 1.63 12.35
C ALA A 2 18.12 1.59 11.21
N LYS A 3 17.33 0.51 11.15
CA LYS A 3 16.15 0.41 10.29
C LYS A 3 15.25 1.57 10.65
N GLN A 4 15.14 2.54 9.75
CA GLN A 4 14.16 3.60 9.92
C GLN A 4 12.79 2.94 10.03
N SER A 5 12.08 3.34 11.07
CA SER A 5 10.69 2.96 11.30
C SER A 5 9.90 3.29 10.04
N ALA A 6 9.43 2.26 9.33
CA ALA A 6 8.46 2.43 8.27
C ALA A 6 7.26 3.17 8.87
N ILE A 7 6.80 4.22 8.19
CA ILE A 7 5.61 4.94 8.61
C ILE A 7 4.44 4.07 8.16
N GLU A 8 3.76 3.46 9.13
CA GLU A 8 2.53 2.71 8.87
C GLU A 8 1.37 3.69 8.81
N GLN A 9 0.64 3.69 7.70
CA GLN A 9 -0.54 4.52 7.54
C GLN A 9 -1.67 3.72 6.90
N ASP A 10 -2.88 3.95 7.40
CA ASP A 10 -4.08 3.30 6.87
C ASP A 10 -4.61 4.08 5.65
N GLY A 11 -5.08 3.33 4.65
CA GLY A 11 -5.63 3.87 3.42
C GLY A 11 -6.65 2.93 2.79
N THR A 12 -7.38 3.44 1.81
CA THR A 12 -8.41 2.68 1.06
C THR A 12 -7.99 2.57 -0.39
N VAL A 13 -8.00 1.35 -0.93
CA VAL A 13 -7.67 1.11 -2.35
C VAL A 13 -8.76 1.74 -3.21
N THR A 14 -8.40 2.72 -4.04
CA THR A 14 -9.31 3.38 -4.98
C THR A 14 -9.29 2.69 -6.34
N GLU A 15 -8.11 2.34 -6.84
CA GLU A 15 -7.97 1.73 -8.16
C GLU A 15 -6.90 0.64 -8.18
N ALA A 16 -7.13 -0.42 -8.95
CA ALA A 16 -6.10 -1.41 -9.25
C ALA A 16 -5.45 -1.06 -10.60
N LEU A 17 -4.15 -0.80 -10.59
CA LEU A 17 -3.35 -0.52 -11.78
C LEU A 17 -2.70 -1.81 -12.32
N SER A 18 -2.26 -1.77 -13.58
CA SER A 18 -1.46 -2.85 -14.17
C SER A 18 -0.13 -3.01 -13.41
N ASN A 19 0.45 -4.22 -13.40
CA ASN A 19 1.68 -4.60 -12.66
C ASN A 19 1.54 -4.77 -11.13
N ALA A 20 0.34 -5.02 -10.60
CA ALA A 20 0.09 -5.17 -9.16
C ALA A 20 0.48 -3.91 -8.35
N MET A 21 0.35 -2.76 -9.00
CA MET A 21 0.30 -1.46 -8.36
C MET A 21 -1.16 -1.13 -8.03
N PHE A 22 -1.36 -0.45 -6.92
CA PHE A 22 -2.67 -0.06 -6.43
C PHE A 22 -2.63 1.41 -6.09
N ARG A 23 -3.64 2.14 -6.53
CA ARG A 23 -3.86 3.51 -6.14
C ARG A 23 -4.59 3.46 -4.80
N VAL A 24 -4.00 4.05 -3.77
CA VAL A 24 -4.55 4.05 -2.42
C VAL A 24 -4.72 5.48 -1.96
N GLU A 25 -5.89 5.78 -1.46
CA GLU A 25 -6.21 7.05 -0.82
C GLU A 25 -6.00 6.92 0.69
N LEU A 26 -5.04 7.68 1.21
CA LEU A 26 -4.75 7.76 2.64
C LEU A 26 -5.84 8.57 3.33
N GLU A 27 -6.06 8.33 4.64
CA GLU A 27 -7.01 9.14 5.42
C GLU A 27 -6.64 10.64 5.47
N ASN A 28 -5.40 10.99 5.15
CA ASN A 28 -4.94 12.38 5.03
C ASN A 28 -5.39 13.06 3.72
N GLY A 29 -6.12 12.38 2.84
CA GLY A 29 -6.54 12.91 1.52
C GLY A 29 -5.45 12.85 0.44
N HIS A 30 -4.33 12.19 0.72
CA HIS A 30 -3.25 11.98 -0.24
C HIS A 30 -3.47 10.68 -1.02
N VAL A 31 -3.35 10.75 -2.33
CA VAL A 31 -3.41 9.58 -3.20
C VAL A 31 -1.98 9.11 -3.50
N VAL A 32 -1.67 7.90 -3.09
CA VAL A 32 -0.35 7.27 -3.27
C VAL A 32 -0.47 6.03 -4.15
N THR A 33 0.62 5.67 -4.82
CA THR A 33 0.70 4.42 -5.57
C THR A 33 1.49 3.42 -4.77
N ALA A 34 0.85 2.35 -4.32
CA ALA A 34 1.45 1.26 -3.57
C ALA A 34 1.67 0.04 -4.47
N HIS A 35 2.63 -0.80 -4.11
CA HIS A 35 2.78 -2.12 -4.69
C HIS A 35 2.41 -3.19 -3.66
N ILE A 36 1.93 -4.34 -4.12
CA ILE A 36 1.61 -5.45 -3.22
C ILE A 36 2.89 -5.98 -2.56
N SER A 37 2.84 -6.23 -1.24
CA SER A 37 3.94 -6.87 -0.52
C SER A 37 4.21 -8.27 -1.08
N GLY A 38 5.48 -8.66 -1.16
CA GLY A 38 5.89 -10.00 -1.62
C GLY A 38 5.26 -11.13 -0.79
N LYS A 39 5.02 -10.91 0.52
CA LYS A 39 4.32 -11.88 1.38
C LYS A 39 2.88 -12.10 0.92
N MET A 40 2.17 -11.06 0.49
CA MET A 40 0.79 -11.17 0.03
C MET A 40 0.71 -11.92 -1.30
N ARG A 41 1.70 -11.75 -2.18
CA ARG A 41 1.85 -12.57 -3.41
C ARG A 41 2.03 -14.05 -3.09
N MET A 42 2.88 -14.39 -2.11
CA MET A 42 3.09 -15.78 -1.69
C MET A 42 1.80 -16.44 -1.17
N HIS A 43 0.94 -15.68 -0.50
CA HIS A 43 -0.34 -16.16 0.02
C HIS A 43 -1.51 -15.97 -0.95
N TYR A 44 -1.25 -15.59 -2.21
CA TYR A 44 -2.28 -15.36 -3.23
C TYR A 44 -3.41 -14.41 -2.78
N ILE A 45 -3.09 -13.44 -1.93
CA ILE A 45 -4.07 -12.46 -1.45
C ILE A 45 -4.37 -11.50 -2.60
N LYS A 46 -5.65 -11.47 -3.01
CA LYS A 46 -6.15 -10.53 -4.02
C LYS A 46 -6.74 -9.33 -3.31
N LEU A 47 -6.28 -8.14 -3.66
CA LEU A 47 -6.89 -6.89 -3.22
C LEU A 47 -7.92 -6.46 -4.26
N LEU A 48 -9.06 -5.96 -3.78
CA LEU A 48 -10.06 -5.31 -4.62
C LEU A 48 -10.13 -3.80 -4.32
N PRO A 49 -10.55 -2.97 -5.29
CA PRO A 49 -10.91 -1.58 -5.01
C PRO A 49 -11.99 -1.52 -3.93
N GLY A 50 -11.78 -0.68 -2.92
CA GLY A 50 -12.62 -0.54 -1.73
C GLY A 50 -12.07 -1.26 -0.48
N ASP A 51 -11.02 -2.08 -0.62
CA ASP A 51 -10.38 -2.70 0.54
C ASP A 51 -9.59 -1.66 1.36
N LYS A 52 -9.71 -1.75 2.69
CA LYS A 52 -8.85 -1.02 3.61
C LYS A 52 -7.53 -1.76 3.75
N VAL A 53 -6.44 -1.04 3.51
CA VAL A 53 -5.09 -1.57 3.53
C VAL A 53 -4.19 -0.68 4.37
N LYS A 54 -3.21 -1.31 5.02
CA LYS A 54 -2.16 -0.60 5.72
C LYS A 54 -0.96 -0.48 4.79
N LEU A 55 -0.54 0.75 4.51
CA LEU A 55 0.68 1.04 3.78
C LEU A 55 1.84 1.20 4.75
N GLU A 56 2.99 0.68 4.36
CA GLU A 56 4.28 1.00 4.95
C GLU A 56 5.01 1.94 3.98
N MET A 57 5.22 3.19 4.37
CA MET A 57 6.01 4.15 3.61
C MET A 57 7.41 4.22 4.20
N SER A 58 8.43 4.20 3.33
CA SER A 58 9.77 4.58 3.76
C SER A 58 9.85 6.11 3.82
N PRO A 59 10.44 6.71 4.86
CA PRO A 59 10.56 8.16 5.00
C PRO A 59 11.48 8.83 3.94
N TYR A 60 11.88 8.10 2.91
CA TYR A 60 12.79 8.54 1.84
C TYR A 60 12.17 8.49 0.44
N ASP A 61 10.87 8.22 0.33
CA ASP A 61 10.10 8.26 -0.92
C ASP A 61 8.73 8.94 -0.71
#